data_AF-A0A6G3XTI1-F1
#
_entry.id   AF-A0A6G3XTI1-F1
#
_cell.length_a   1.000
_cell.length_b   1.000
_cell.length_c   1.000
_cell.angle_alpha   90.00
_cell.angle_beta   90.00
_cell.angle_gamma   90.00
#
_symmetry.space_group_name_H-M   'P 1'
#
loop_
_entity.id
_entity.type
_entity.pdbx_description
1 polymer ?
#
loop_
_entity_poly.entity_id
_entity_poly.type
_entity_poly.pdbx_seq_one_letter_code
_entity_poly.pdbx_strand_id
1 'polypeptide(L)'
;IPRDGVPAAIGTLLRLHERQWEGRAVNPEHLRARFSDHLIRSVGRMVGDGTAAMTEFRLNGEVVASNLSLQSGQLTGGYLYG
;
A
#
# COMPACT_ATOMS: atom_id res chain seq x y z
N ILE A 1 5.50 -8.43 1.74
CA ILE A 1 6.61 -7.72 1.08
C ILE A 1 7.65 -7.34 2.14
N PRO A 2 8.95 -7.62 1.95
CA PRO A 2 10.01 -7.21 2.86
C PRO A 2 10.30 -5.70 2.77
N ARG A 3 11.03 -5.13 3.74
CA ARG A 3 11.28 -3.69 3.87
C ARG A 3 11.85 -3.03 2.61
N ASP A 4 12.82 -3.68 1.98
CA ASP A 4 13.47 -3.25 0.74
C ASP A 4 12.51 -3.25 -0.47
N GLY A 5 11.48 -4.09 -0.45
CA GLY A 5 10.43 -4.14 -1.47
C GLY A 5 9.31 -3.09 -1.28
N VAL A 6 9.25 -2.38 -0.14
CA VAL A 6 8.18 -1.43 0.17
C VAL A 6 8.04 -0.31 -0.86
N PRO A 7 9.11 0.36 -1.35
CA PRO A 7 8.97 1.42 -2.34
C PRO A 7 8.24 0.97 -3.62
N ALA A 8 8.60 -0.21 -4.14
CA ALA A 8 7.95 -0.77 -5.33
C ALA A 8 6.49 -1.15 -5.06
N ALA A 9 6.22 -1.79 -3.92
CA ALA A 9 4.87 -2.19 -3.54
C ALA A 9 3.93 -0.99 -3.30
N ILE A 10 4.42 0.13 -2.74
CA ILE A 10 3.64 1.37 -2.60
C ILE A 10 3.29 1.95 -3.97
N GLY A 11 4.23 1.96 -4.92
CA GLY A 11 3.94 2.38 -6.29
C GLY A 11 2.84 1.52 -6.94
N THR A 12 2.93 0.20 -6.78
CA THR A 12 1.89 -0.74 -7.26
C THR A 12 0.55 -0.48 -6.59
N LEU A 13 0.51 -0.33 -5.27
CA LEU A 13 -0.68 -0.04 -4.49
C LEU A 13 -1.37 1.25 -4.95
N LEU A 14 -0.63 2.36 -5.08
CA LEU A 14 -1.22 3.64 -5.46
C LEU A 14 -1.73 3.64 -6.90
N ARG A 15 -1.02 2.99 -7.82
CA ARG A 15 -1.50 2.81 -9.21
C ARG A 15 -2.80 2.00 -9.26
N LEU A 16 -2.88 0.90 -8.50
CA LEU A 16 -4.09 0.09 -8.44
C LEU A 16 -5.23 0.82 -7.72
N HIS A 17 -4.92 1.56 -6.66
CA HIS A 17 -5.88 2.40 -5.94
C HIS A 17 -6.48 3.48 -6.84
N GLU A 18 -5.66 4.21 -7.60
CA GLU A 18 -6.14 5.18 -8.57
C GLU A 18 -7.10 4.53 -9.59
N ARG A 19 -6.72 3.37 -10.16
CA ARG A 19 -7.60 2.61 -11.07
C ARG A 19 -8.87 2.14 -10.41
N GLN A 20 -8.81 1.69 -9.15
CA GLN A 20 -9.99 1.30 -8.38
C GLN A 20 -10.99 2.46 -8.33
N TRP A 21 -10.54 3.70 -8.23
CA TRP A 21 -11.39 4.90 -8.14
C TRP A 21 -11.67 5.59 -9.47
N GLU A 22 -11.25 5.02 -10.61
CA GLU A 22 -11.56 5.57 -11.93
C GLU A 22 -13.09 5.71 -12.13
N GLY A 23 -13.52 6.87 -12.61
CA GLY A 23 -14.95 7.21 -12.72
C GLY A 23 -15.65 7.49 -11.38
N ARG A 24 -14.91 7.54 -10.26
CA ARG A 24 -15.40 7.84 -8.90
C ARG A 24 -14.55 8.92 -8.24
N ALA A 25 -14.92 9.33 -7.03
CA ALA A 25 -14.17 10.33 -6.25
C ALA A 25 -13.10 9.66 -5.37
N VAL A 26 -11.84 9.68 -5.81
CA VAL A 26 -10.69 9.40 -4.95
C VAL A 26 -10.38 10.62 -4.08
N ASN A 27 -9.76 10.41 -2.91
CA ASN A 27 -9.15 11.51 -2.17
C ASN A 27 -8.00 12.11 -3.02
N PRO A 28 -8.04 13.39 -3.42
CA PRO A 28 -7.01 13.98 -4.28
C PRO A 28 -5.61 13.95 -3.68
N GLU A 29 -5.49 13.85 -2.36
CA GLU A 29 -4.20 13.71 -1.70
C GLU A 29 -3.51 12.40 -2.03
N HIS A 30 -4.26 11.32 -2.27
CA HIS A 30 -3.69 10.01 -2.61
C HIS A 30 -2.94 10.00 -3.95
N LEU A 31 -3.17 11.02 -4.79
CA LEU A 31 -2.53 11.19 -6.09
C LEU A 31 -1.28 12.08 -6.03
N ARG A 32 -0.94 12.63 -4.85
CA ARG A 32 0.21 13.53 -4.70
C ARG A 32 1.47 12.74 -4.41
N ALA A 33 2.58 13.15 -5.02
CA ALA A 33 3.91 12.57 -4.75
C ALA A 33 4.25 12.57 -3.25
N ARG A 34 3.89 13.65 -2.53
CA ARG A 34 4.13 13.76 -1.08
C ARG A 34 3.45 12.66 -0.25
N PHE A 35 2.31 12.14 -0.71
CA PHE A 35 1.60 11.04 -0.05
C PHE A 35 2.35 9.73 -0.26
N SER A 36 2.75 9.43 -1.50
CA SER A 36 3.63 8.30 -1.81
C SER A 36 4.91 8.33 -1.00
N ASP A 37 5.60 9.47 -0.98
CA ASP A 37 6.85 9.64 -0.24
C ASP A 37 6.65 9.44 1.27
N HIS A 38 5.52 9.90 1.81
CA HIS A 38 5.17 9.67 3.20
C HIS A 38 5.00 8.18 3.49
N LEU A 39 4.22 7.46 2.67
CA LEU A 39 4.00 6.02 2.84
C LEU A 39 5.29 5.23 2.72
N ILE A 40 6.15 5.53 1.74
CA ILE A 40 7.44 4.84 1.58
C ILE A 40 8.29 4.98 2.86
N ARG A 41 8.39 6.19 3.42
CA ARG A 41 9.17 6.43 4.63
C ARG A 41 8.57 5.76 5.86
N SER A 42 7.25 5.90 6.08
CA SER A 42 6.59 5.38 7.28
C SER A 42 6.44 3.85 7.22
N VAL A 43 5.84 3.32 6.16
CA VAL A 43 5.59 1.88 5.99
C VAL A 43 6.90 1.11 5.89
N GLY A 44 7.94 1.68 5.27
CA GLY A 44 9.26 1.04 5.22
C GLY A 44 9.82 0.75 6.62
N ARG A 45 9.64 1.67 7.57
CA ARG A 45 10.01 1.46 8.97
C ARG A 45 9.07 0.47 9.64
N MET A 46 7.76 0.66 9.49
CA MET A 46 6.75 -0.18 10.16
C MET A 46 6.78 -1.64 9.72
N VAL A 47 7.08 -1.94 8.45
CA VAL A 47 7.30 -3.30 7.95
C VAL A 47 8.54 -3.92 8.61
N GLY A 48 9.61 -3.14 8.79
CA GLY A 48 10.80 -3.59 9.52
C GLY A 48 10.52 -3.88 11.00
N ASP A 49 9.64 -3.08 11.62
CA ASP A 49 9.26 -3.20 13.03
C ASP A 49 8.09 -4.20 13.25
N GLY A 50 7.53 -4.80 12.20
CA GLY A 50 6.40 -5.74 12.28
C GLY A 50 5.05 -5.09 12.59
N THR A 51 4.91 -3.78 12.40
CA THR A 51 3.70 -2.98 12.68
C THR A 51 2.95 -2.51 11.42
N ALA A 52 3.49 -2.81 10.23
CA ALA A 52 2.73 -2.81 8.99
C ALA A 52 3.03 -4.08 8.16
N ALA A 53 2.08 -4.50 7.33
CA ALA A 53 2.32 -5.46 6.26
C ALA A 53 1.75 -4.96 4.94
N MET A 54 2.50 -5.25 3.87
CA MET A 54 2.01 -5.10 2.49
C MET A 54 1.85 -6.48 1.85
N THR A 55 0.70 -6.68 1.20
CA THR A 55 0.35 -7.91 0.49
C THR A 55 -0.01 -7.59 -0.94
N GLU A 56 0.67 -8.23 -1.89
CA GLU A 56 0.31 -8.21 -3.31
C GLU A 56 -0.37 -9.54 -3.67
N PHE A 57 -1.51 -9.47 -4.35
CA PHE A 57 -2.26 -10.61 -4.85
C PHE A 57 -2.01 -10.75 -6.34
N ARG A 58 -1.62 -11.96 -6.77
CA ARG A 58 -1.20 -12.21 -8.15
C ARG A 58 -2.11 -13.20 -8.86
N LEU A 59 -2.44 -12.91 -10.12
CA LEU A 59 -3.11 -13.81 -11.05
C LEU A 59 -2.20 -13.97 -12.27
N ASN A 60 -1.80 -15.20 -12.59
CA ASN A 60 -0.89 -15.48 -13.71
C ASN A 60 0.41 -14.65 -13.69
N GLY A 61 0.93 -14.35 -12.49
CA GLY A 61 2.14 -13.55 -12.28
C GLY A 61 1.93 -12.05 -12.23
N GLU A 62 0.80 -11.53 -12.71
CA GLU A 62 0.44 -10.12 -12.64
C GLU A 62 -0.16 -9.75 -11.28
N VAL A 63 0.27 -8.62 -10.70
CA VAL A 63 -0.36 -8.08 -9.49
C VAL A 63 -1.70 -7.45 -9.85
N VAL A 64 -2.78 -8.08 -9.39
CA VAL A 64 -4.16 -7.63 -9.65
C VAL A 64 -4.79 -6.88 -8.47
N ALA A 65 -4.21 -7.01 -7.28
CA ALA A 65 -4.60 -6.26 -6.09
C ALA A 65 -3.41 -6.10 -5.14
N SER A 66 -3.44 -5.05 -4.32
CA SER A 66 -2.49 -4.83 -3.24
C SER A 66 -3.19 -4.21 -2.03
N ASN A 67 -2.75 -4.58 -0.83
CA ASN A 67 -3.21 -3.94 0.39
C ASN A 67 -2.07 -3.56 1.33
N LEU A 68 -2.34 -2.55 2.14
CA LEU A 68 -1.53 -2.14 3.28
C LEU A 68 -2.39 -2.33 4.54
N SER A 69 -1.88 -3.13 5.48
CA SER A 69 -2.48 -3.31 6.80
C SER A 69 -1.53 -2.86 7.90
N LEU A 70 -2.09 -2.37 9.00
CA LEU A 70 -1.36 -1.97 10.20
C LEU A 70 -1.65 -2.99 11.30
N GLN A 71 -0.60 -3.42 12.02
CA GLN A 71 -0.72 -4.34 13.15
C GLN A 71 -0.63 -3.61 14.48
N SER A 72 -1.48 -4.00 15.42
CA SER A 72 -1.42 -3.57 16.82
C SER A 72 -1.85 -4.71 17.72
N GLY A 73 -0.88 -5.37 18.36
CA GLY A 73 -1.12 -6.55 19.19
C GLY A 73 -1.84 -7.66 18.41
N GLN A 74 -3.06 -7.98 18.80
CA GLN A 74 -3.91 -9.00 18.16
C GLN A 74 -4.85 -8.43 17.07
N LEU A 75 -4.72 -7.15 16.73
CA LEU A 75 -5.55 -6.48 15.75
C LEU A 75 -4.77 -6.22 14.45
N THR A 76 -5.45 -6.41 13.33
CA THR A 76 -5.00 -5.99 12.00
C THR A 76 -6.05 -5.09 11.39
N GLY A 77 -5.68 -3.86 11.07
CA GLY A 77 -6.54 -2.88 10.39
C GLY A 77 -6.13 -2.72 8.94
N GLY A 78 -7.09 -2.76 8.01
CA GLY A 78 -6.86 -2.34 6.63
C GLY A 78 -6.70 -0.82 6.57
N TYR A 79 -5.62 -0.34 5.96
CA TYR A 79 -5.35 1.09 5.82
C TYR A 79 -5.60 1.60 4.41
N LEU A 80 -5.07 0.90 3.40
CA LEU A 80 -5.26 1.26 1.99
C LEU A 80 -5.30 0.00 1.13
N TYR A 81 -6.09 0.04 0.07
CA TYR A 81 -6.29 -1.06 -0.88
C TYR A 81 -6.30 -0.50 -2.30
N GLY A 82 -5.78 -1.26 -3.26
CA GLY A 82 -5.80 -0.95 -4.68
C GLY A 82 -5.97 -2.21 -5.49
#